data_AF-W4Q0X4-F1
#
_entry.id   AF-W4Q0X4-F1
#
_cell.length_a   1.000
_cell.length_b   1.000
_cell.length_c   1.000
_cell.angle_alpha   90.00
_cell.angle_beta   90.00
_cell.angle_gamma   90.00
#
_symmetry.space_group_name_H-M   'P 1'
#
loop_
_entity.id
_entity.type
_entity.pdbx_description
1 polymer ?
#
loop_
_entity_poly.entity_id
_entity_poly.type
_entity_poly.pdbx_seq_one_letter_code
_entity_poly.pdbx_strand_id
1 'polypeptide(L)'
;MKNSVRHERKHLQILIKLLLSANIASIFLGFLYIVTGASHNKWNIFGLLLILTLLGNVAATLLESEHTYLDYLYYLLTIVAMVLIPIMNRSASEEVVNATSRSITSLILFFSLFVLGIVISNVKLQPIKKVKRMRKRPIEIRLLRMMALLIFTGLILLFGIYLTYKLLVGRSSDLVEMVLPANSLYVSIIFFTLCVFVLKMLPKTLRVLRISVMIMGLSFALIFSLPLLSTLLTISDVESAYAKAFDKEPTKIVAPTDKQYFSEAPFRLPDYFLGVASGDHQVQQNILYYEGKTGVDQGIKLYFDAYMPPEGKEDLPGKHAVLIRIHGGAWTAGDKGSLNRAQINKHFASQGYVVFDVQHGLSHADQLFDSLDVPKNKVAGFTIDDMVRHVGIFTDYLAKHHEEFGANLDSVFLSGRSSGGQLANAVALGAQSRDHNVIHPNLTIKGIISVYPAIGLSEQAGIDGNMMLTDPGLLVKKDSPPTLIYQGTHDGFVDQSISKKFHQSYSEKANGNSVLVLMPLAGHASNTYYPGYYNQVFIYYMERFMYQFR
;
A
#
# COMPACT_ATOMS: atom_id res chain seq x y z
N MET A 1 -42.00 13.01 -31.52
CA MET A 1 -40.97 11.94 -31.61
C MET A 1 -39.70 12.33 -32.40
N LYS A 2 -39.75 12.87 -33.63
CA LYS A 2 -38.51 13.22 -34.40
C LYS A 2 -37.61 14.27 -33.71
N ASN A 3 -38.18 15.27 -33.02
CA ASN A 3 -37.40 16.30 -32.33
C ASN A 3 -36.70 15.78 -31.06
N SER A 4 -37.29 14.85 -30.29
CA SER A 4 -36.63 14.32 -29.08
C SER A 4 -35.47 13.36 -29.44
N VAL A 5 -35.63 12.53 -30.46
CA VAL A 5 -34.56 11.64 -30.96
C VAL A 5 -33.37 12.43 -31.53
N ARG A 6 -33.62 13.58 -32.17
CA ARG A 6 -32.56 14.47 -32.68
C ARG A 6 -31.84 15.21 -31.54
N HIS A 7 -32.57 15.56 -30.48
CA HIS A 7 -32.02 16.25 -29.30
C HIS A 7 -31.15 15.31 -28.44
N GLU A 8 -31.61 14.08 -28.18
CA GLU A 8 -30.86 13.03 -27.48
C GLU A 8 -29.53 12.72 -28.19
N ARG A 9 -29.56 12.63 -29.53
CA ARG A 9 -28.35 12.39 -30.33
C ARG A 9 -27.34 13.53 -30.25
N LYS A 10 -27.80 14.79 -30.11
CA LYS A 10 -26.93 15.96 -29.94
C LYS A 10 -26.23 15.96 -28.58
N HIS A 11 -26.94 15.66 -27.49
CA HIS A 11 -26.34 15.55 -26.16
C HIS A 11 -25.30 14.43 -26.09
N LEU A 12 -25.60 13.29 -26.71
CA LEU A 12 -24.68 12.16 -26.74
C LEU A 12 -23.39 12.50 -27.51
N GLN A 13 -23.50 13.21 -28.63
CA GLN A 13 -22.33 13.68 -29.38
C GLN A 13 -21.49 14.68 -28.56
N ILE A 14 -22.11 15.57 -27.78
CA ILE A 14 -21.38 16.47 -26.88
C ILE A 14 -20.61 15.67 -25.83
N LEU A 15 -21.26 14.68 -25.20
CA LEU A 15 -20.63 13.85 -24.18
C LEU A 15 -19.42 13.07 -24.73
N ILE A 16 -19.53 12.51 -25.94
CA ILE A 16 -18.41 11.80 -26.58
C ILE A 16 -17.28 12.76 -26.99
N LYS A 17 -17.58 13.98 -27.42
CA LYS A 17 -16.55 15.00 -27.67
C LYS A 17 -15.83 15.41 -26.39
N LEU A 18 -16.56 15.58 -25.29
CA LEU A 18 -15.95 15.86 -23.98
C LEU A 18 -15.05 14.70 -23.54
N LEU A 19 -15.50 13.45 -23.73
CA LEU A 19 -14.71 12.26 -23.42
C LEU A 19 -13.44 12.17 -24.27
N LEU A 20 -13.52 12.49 -25.57
CA LEU A 20 -12.35 12.60 -26.45
C LEU A 20 -11.33 13.61 -25.89
N SER A 21 -11.78 14.81 -25.55
CA SER A 21 -10.91 15.84 -24.95
C SER A 21 -10.34 15.40 -23.61
N ALA A 22 -11.13 14.72 -22.78
CA ALA A 22 -10.71 14.24 -21.47
C ALA A 22 -9.61 13.17 -21.56
N ASN A 23 -9.64 12.30 -22.58
CA ASN A 23 -8.54 11.35 -22.84
C ASN A 23 -7.23 12.06 -23.22
N ILE A 24 -7.31 13.05 -24.11
CA ILE A 24 -6.13 13.84 -24.52
C ILE A 24 -5.56 14.59 -23.31
N ALA A 25 -6.42 15.24 -22.53
CA ALA A 25 -6.03 15.92 -21.30
C ALA A 25 -5.42 14.95 -20.28
N SER A 26 -5.96 13.74 -20.14
CA SER A 26 -5.44 12.72 -19.22
C SER A 26 -4.00 12.30 -19.55
N ILE A 27 -3.68 12.16 -20.83
CA ILE A 27 -2.31 11.84 -21.29
C ILE A 27 -1.38 13.03 -21.04
N PHE A 28 -1.78 14.24 -21.46
CA PHE A 28 -0.95 15.43 -21.31
C PHE A 28 -0.67 15.78 -19.83
N LEU A 29 -1.70 15.82 -19.01
CA LEU A 29 -1.57 16.09 -17.58
C LEU A 29 -0.84 14.97 -16.86
N GLY A 30 -0.99 13.71 -17.30
CA GLY A 30 -0.23 12.59 -16.77
C GLY A 30 1.27 12.70 -17.05
N PHE A 31 1.64 13.08 -18.27
CA PHE A 31 3.04 13.36 -18.61
C PHE A 31 3.58 14.52 -17.77
N LEU A 32 2.84 15.63 -17.67
CA LEU A 32 3.22 16.78 -16.85
C LEU A 32 3.41 16.38 -15.39
N TYR A 33 2.49 15.63 -14.81
CA TYR A 33 2.54 15.14 -13.43
C TYR A 33 3.80 14.34 -13.14
N ILE A 34 4.18 13.43 -14.05
CA ILE A 34 5.35 12.57 -13.90
C ILE A 34 6.64 13.39 -14.01
N VAL A 35 6.74 14.28 -15.00
CA VAL A 35 7.95 15.07 -15.28
C VAL A 35 8.20 16.14 -14.21
N THR A 36 7.16 16.80 -13.70
CA THR A 36 7.32 17.87 -12.70
C THR A 36 7.48 17.34 -11.28
N GLY A 37 7.28 16.03 -11.06
CA GLY A 37 7.31 15.43 -9.72
C GLY A 37 6.31 16.08 -8.76
N ALA A 38 5.17 16.56 -9.26
CA ALA A 38 4.35 17.49 -8.50
C ALA A 38 3.71 16.84 -7.25
N SER A 39 3.85 17.50 -6.11
CA SER A 39 3.46 16.98 -4.79
C SER A 39 2.19 17.62 -4.20
N HIS A 40 1.64 18.67 -4.82
CA HIS A 40 0.50 19.45 -4.29
C HIS A 40 -0.87 18.75 -4.40
N ASN A 41 -1.77 18.97 -3.42
CA ASN A 41 -3.13 18.36 -3.37
C ASN A 41 -4.01 18.61 -4.60
N LYS A 42 -3.78 19.71 -5.33
CA LYS A 42 -4.59 20.08 -6.51
C LYS A 42 -4.56 19.01 -7.60
N TRP A 43 -3.53 18.17 -7.64
CA TRP A 43 -3.42 17.05 -8.57
C TRP A 43 -4.42 15.92 -8.32
N ASN A 44 -5.14 15.92 -7.19
CA ASN A 44 -6.29 15.03 -7.02
C ASN A 44 -7.45 15.36 -7.97
N ILE A 45 -7.57 16.61 -8.45
CA ILE A 45 -8.52 16.95 -9.52
C ILE A 45 -8.17 16.19 -10.81
N PHE A 46 -6.88 16.10 -11.14
CA PHE A 46 -6.40 15.27 -12.24
C PHE A 46 -6.64 13.77 -11.98
N GLY A 47 -6.42 13.28 -10.77
CA GLY A 47 -6.76 11.90 -10.40
C GLY A 47 -8.24 11.57 -10.63
N LEU A 48 -9.15 12.49 -10.27
CA LEU A 48 -10.58 12.34 -10.55
C LEU A 48 -10.87 12.34 -12.06
N LEU A 49 -10.20 13.22 -12.83
CA LEU A 49 -10.29 13.22 -14.28
C LEU A 49 -9.88 11.87 -14.87
N LEU A 50 -8.79 11.25 -14.39
CA LEU A 50 -8.34 9.93 -14.85
C LEU A 50 -9.43 8.86 -14.67
N ILE A 51 -10.01 8.76 -13.47
CA ILE A 51 -11.05 7.78 -13.17
C ILE A 51 -12.30 8.04 -14.01
N LEU A 52 -12.79 9.28 -14.03
CA LEU A 52 -14.00 9.64 -14.78
C LEU A 52 -13.84 9.38 -16.28
N THR A 53 -12.66 9.65 -16.83
CA THR A 53 -12.34 9.38 -18.23
C THR A 53 -12.30 7.88 -18.49
N LEU A 54 -11.65 7.09 -17.63
CA LEU A 54 -11.57 5.64 -17.78
C LEU A 54 -12.94 4.97 -17.72
N LEU A 55 -13.75 5.31 -16.70
CA LEU A 55 -15.13 4.81 -16.56
C LEU A 55 -16.02 5.33 -17.71
N GLY A 56 -15.82 6.57 -18.14
CA GLY A 56 -16.51 7.16 -19.28
C GLY A 56 -16.24 6.42 -20.59
N ASN A 57 -14.99 6.03 -20.85
CA ASN A 57 -14.61 5.22 -22.00
C ASN A 57 -15.28 3.84 -21.96
N VAL A 58 -15.26 3.18 -20.79
CA VAL A 58 -15.99 1.92 -20.60
C VAL A 58 -17.47 2.14 -20.87
N ALA A 59 -18.13 3.17 -20.33
CA ALA A 59 -19.55 3.43 -20.55
C ALA A 59 -19.88 3.75 -22.03
N ALA A 60 -19.02 4.51 -22.72
CA ALA A 60 -19.20 4.88 -24.13
C ALA A 60 -19.25 3.67 -25.07
N THR A 61 -18.67 2.54 -24.68
CA THR A 61 -18.75 1.29 -25.45
C THR A 61 -20.18 0.74 -25.54
N LEU A 62 -21.11 1.14 -24.66
CA LEU A 62 -22.52 0.73 -24.76
C LEU A 62 -23.21 1.30 -26.01
N LEU A 63 -22.65 2.36 -26.60
CA LEU A 63 -23.16 2.97 -27.81
C LEU A 63 -22.87 2.07 -29.02
N GLU A 64 -23.84 2.00 -29.93
CA GLU A 64 -23.70 1.23 -31.17
C GLU A 64 -22.65 1.87 -32.09
N SER A 65 -21.80 1.05 -32.70
CA SER A 65 -20.81 1.45 -33.72
C SER A 65 -20.50 0.29 -34.65
N GLU A 66 -19.94 0.59 -35.83
CA GLU A 66 -19.54 -0.43 -36.81
C GLU A 66 -18.39 -1.33 -36.30
N HIS A 67 -17.49 -0.78 -35.49
CA HIS A 67 -16.29 -1.47 -35.01
C HIS A 67 -16.47 -2.04 -33.58
N THR A 68 -17.43 -2.95 -33.39
CA THR A 68 -17.69 -3.56 -32.07
C THR A 68 -16.51 -4.33 -31.48
N TYR A 69 -15.56 -4.79 -32.30
CA TYR A 69 -14.34 -5.45 -31.82
C TYR A 69 -13.45 -4.52 -30.97
N LEU A 70 -13.45 -3.21 -31.25
CA LEU A 70 -12.70 -2.22 -30.46
C LEU A 70 -13.27 -2.06 -29.05
N ASP A 71 -14.59 -2.19 -28.90
CA ASP A 71 -15.23 -2.17 -27.57
C ASP A 71 -14.75 -3.37 -26.74
N TYR A 72 -14.70 -4.56 -27.34
CA TYR A 72 -14.23 -5.78 -26.66
C TYR A 72 -12.73 -5.73 -26.33
N LEU A 73 -11.92 -5.17 -27.23
CA LEU A 73 -10.50 -4.92 -26.97
C LEU A 73 -10.32 -3.97 -25.78
N TYR A 74 -11.14 -2.93 -25.68
CA TYR A 74 -11.08 -2.00 -24.55
C TYR A 74 -11.41 -2.65 -23.22
N TYR A 75 -12.45 -3.49 -23.16
CA TYR A 75 -12.77 -4.21 -21.93
C TYR A 75 -11.65 -5.13 -21.51
N LEU A 76 -11.11 -5.92 -22.45
CA LEU A 76 -10.01 -6.84 -22.19
C LEU A 76 -8.78 -6.09 -21.68
N LEU A 77 -8.36 -5.04 -22.40
CA LEU A 77 -7.19 -4.25 -22.03
C LEU A 77 -7.38 -3.55 -20.67
N THR A 78 -8.58 -3.04 -20.38
CA THR A 78 -8.88 -2.42 -19.08
C THR A 78 -8.77 -3.44 -17.95
N ILE A 79 -9.37 -4.62 -18.09
CA ILE A 79 -9.30 -5.67 -17.06
C ILE A 79 -7.84 -6.13 -16.87
N VAL A 80 -7.12 -6.40 -17.95
CA VAL A 80 -5.70 -6.80 -17.90
C VAL A 80 -4.86 -5.70 -17.25
N ALA A 81 -5.06 -4.44 -17.60
CA ALA A 81 -4.34 -3.32 -17.01
C ALA A 81 -4.62 -3.18 -15.50
N MET A 82 -5.88 -3.26 -15.07
CA MET A 82 -6.23 -3.15 -13.65
C MET A 82 -5.70 -4.32 -12.81
N VAL A 83 -5.40 -5.48 -13.42
CA VAL A 83 -4.71 -6.60 -12.75
C VAL A 83 -3.19 -6.39 -12.74
N LEU A 84 -2.60 -6.00 -13.87
CA LEU A 84 -1.14 -5.97 -14.02
C LEU A 84 -0.48 -4.73 -13.43
N ILE A 85 -1.11 -3.55 -13.50
CA ILE A 85 -0.53 -2.29 -13.00
C ILE A 85 -0.13 -2.39 -11.51
N PRO A 86 -1.01 -2.82 -10.57
CA PRO A 86 -0.60 -2.90 -9.17
C PRO A 86 0.55 -3.88 -8.93
N ILE A 87 0.61 -4.99 -9.69
CA ILE A 87 1.69 -5.98 -9.62
C ILE A 87 3.01 -5.36 -10.10
N MET A 88 2.99 -4.70 -11.26
CA MET A 88 4.17 -4.06 -11.84
C MET A 88 4.69 -2.90 -10.97
N ASN A 89 3.79 -2.07 -10.42
CA ASN A 89 4.14 -1.01 -9.50
C ASN A 89 4.75 -1.57 -8.20
N ARG A 90 4.18 -2.65 -7.65
CA ARG A 90 4.73 -3.32 -6.47
C ARG A 90 6.13 -3.86 -6.73
N SER A 91 6.31 -4.57 -7.84
CA SER A 91 7.60 -5.13 -8.23
C SER A 91 8.66 -4.03 -8.36
N ALA A 92 8.34 -2.91 -9.01
CA ALA A 92 9.26 -1.78 -9.13
C ALA A 92 9.60 -1.14 -7.78
N SER A 93 8.60 -1.00 -6.89
CA SER A 93 8.81 -0.41 -5.55
C SER A 93 9.68 -1.30 -4.66
N GLU A 94 9.42 -2.61 -4.63
CA GLU A 94 10.10 -3.58 -3.75
C GLU A 94 11.53 -3.90 -4.20
N GLU A 95 11.87 -3.67 -5.46
CA GLU A 95 13.21 -3.90 -6.00
C GLU A 95 14.22 -2.90 -5.41
N VAL A 96 15.20 -3.40 -4.65
CA VAL A 96 16.18 -2.57 -3.94
C VAL A 96 17.01 -1.70 -4.89
N VAL A 97 17.44 -2.25 -6.03
CA VAL A 97 18.30 -1.56 -7.00
C VAL A 97 17.53 -0.65 -7.96
N ASN A 98 16.19 -0.69 -7.95
CA ASN A 98 15.38 0.22 -8.75
C ASN A 98 15.26 1.57 -8.06
N ALA A 99 16.11 2.51 -8.48
CA ALA A 99 16.17 3.85 -7.89
C ALA A 99 14.84 4.62 -8.04
N THR A 100 14.16 4.44 -9.18
CA THR A 100 12.94 5.20 -9.52
C THR A 100 11.69 4.67 -8.86
N SER A 101 11.61 3.34 -8.63
CA SER A 101 10.47 2.63 -8.03
C SER A 101 9.12 2.79 -8.71
N ARG A 102 9.14 3.32 -9.93
CA ARG A 102 8.01 3.42 -10.84
C ARG A 102 8.22 2.44 -11.97
N SER A 103 7.18 1.70 -12.32
CA SER A 103 7.24 0.78 -13.46
C SER A 103 6.94 1.55 -14.75
N ILE A 104 7.92 1.67 -15.64
CA ILE A 104 7.71 2.26 -16.97
C ILE A 104 6.66 1.45 -17.76
N THR A 105 6.67 0.12 -17.59
CA THR A 105 5.70 -0.78 -18.23
C THR A 105 4.27 -0.51 -17.74
N SER A 106 4.07 -0.27 -16.44
CA SER A 106 2.74 0.06 -15.90
C SER A 106 2.24 1.40 -16.43
N LEU A 107 3.13 2.40 -16.56
CA LEU A 107 2.82 3.71 -17.14
C LEU A 107 2.37 3.58 -18.60
N ILE A 108 3.13 2.85 -19.42
CA ILE A 108 2.78 2.61 -20.83
C ILE A 108 1.42 1.91 -20.92
N LEU A 109 1.21 0.87 -20.11
CA LEU A 109 -0.05 0.12 -20.09
C LEU A 109 -1.22 1.02 -19.67
N PHE A 110 -1.06 1.84 -18.63
CA PHE A 110 -2.10 2.75 -18.17
C PHE A 110 -2.44 3.82 -19.22
N PHE A 111 -1.44 4.48 -19.81
CA PHE A 111 -1.68 5.51 -20.83
C PHE A 111 -2.24 4.93 -22.14
N SER A 112 -1.94 3.66 -22.46
CA SER A 112 -2.54 2.99 -23.63
C SER A 112 -4.07 2.91 -23.57
N LEU A 113 -4.66 2.87 -22.35
CA LEU A 113 -6.11 2.89 -22.16
C LEU A 113 -6.70 4.21 -22.66
N PHE A 114 -6.06 5.35 -22.39
CA PHE A 114 -6.54 6.65 -22.85
C PHE A 114 -6.34 6.84 -24.36
N VAL A 115 -5.25 6.30 -24.93
CA VAL A 115 -5.04 6.26 -26.38
C VAL A 115 -6.15 5.46 -27.06
N LEU A 116 -6.50 4.28 -26.53
CA LEU A 116 -7.61 3.50 -27.07
C LEU A 116 -8.97 4.19 -26.83
N GLY A 117 -9.12 4.93 -25.73
CA GLY A 117 -10.28 5.77 -25.44
C GLY A 117 -10.50 6.88 -26.48
N ILE A 118 -9.42 7.50 -26.98
CA ILE A 118 -9.46 8.44 -28.12
C ILE A 118 -10.01 7.75 -29.37
N VAL A 119 -9.51 6.55 -29.68
CA VAL A 119 -9.94 5.76 -30.84
C VAL A 119 -11.44 5.43 -30.74
N ILE A 120 -11.89 4.94 -29.58
CA ILE A 120 -13.30 4.62 -29.33
C ILE A 120 -14.18 5.84 -29.49
N SER A 121 -13.80 6.95 -28.85
CA SER A 121 -14.57 8.20 -28.90
C SER A 121 -14.73 8.69 -30.34
N ASN A 122 -13.67 8.64 -31.15
CA ASN A 122 -13.73 8.99 -32.57
C ASN A 122 -14.66 8.05 -33.36
N VAL A 123 -14.59 6.75 -33.14
CA VAL A 123 -15.48 5.77 -33.79
C VAL A 123 -16.95 6.02 -33.41
N LYS A 124 -17.25 6.36 -32.15
CA LYS A 124 -18.62 6.64 -31.70
C LYS A 124 -19.19 7.95 -32.27
N LEU A 125 -18.34 8.88 -32.72
CA LEU A 125 -18.77 10.11 -33.40
C LEU A 125 -19.16 9.89 -34.86
N GLN A 126 -18.70 8.80 -35.48
CA GLN A 126 -18.99 8.50 -36.88
C GLN A 126 -20.45 8.04 -37.09
N PRO A 127 -21.07 8.39 -38.23
CA PRO A 127 -22.41 7.92 -38.54
C PRO A 127 -22.41 6.41 -38.81
N ILE A 128 -23.31 5.67 -38.15
CA ILE A 128 -23.51 4.23 -38.39
C ILE A 128 -24.07 4.04 -39.81
N LYS A 129 -23.28 3.45 -40.71
CA LYS A 129 -23.75 2.95 -42.00
C LYS A 129 -24.55 1.67 -41.75
N LYS A 130 -25.67 1.50 -42.46
CA LYS A 130 -26.48 0.28 -42.38
C LYS A 130 -25.66 -0.91 -42.88
N VAL A 131 -25.13 -1.71 -41.97
CA VAL A 131 -24.44 -2.96 -42.30
C VAL A 131 -25.45 -3.96 -42.89
N LYS A 132 -25.08 -4.63 -43.99
CA LYS A 132 -25.87 -5.72 -44.58
C LYS A 132 -26.15 -6.80 -43.54
N ARG A 133 -27.39 -7.29 -43.46
CA ARG A 133 -27.81 -8.38 -42.56
C ARG A 133 -26.88 -9.58 -42.75
N MET A 134 -26.01 -9.85 -41.79
CA MET A 134 -25.26 -11.10 -41.73
C MET A 134 -26.22 -12.29 -41.58
N ARG A 135 -25.85 -13.41 -42.20
CA ARG A 135 -26.59 -14.68 -42.15
C ARG A 135 -26.82 -15.08 -40.68
N LYS A 136 -28.08 -15.31 -40.29
CA LYS A 136 -28.41 -15.72 -38.91
C LYS A 136 -27.71 -17.04 -38.61
N ARG A 137 -26.95 -17.09 -37.51
CA ARG A 137 -26.31 -18.33 -37.03
C ARG A 137 -27.35 -19.41 -36.71
N PRO A 138 -26.99 -20.71 -36.75
CA PRO A 138 -27.84 -21.81 -36.28
C PRO A 138 -28.43 -21.55 -34.88
N ILE A 139 -29.61 -22.12 -34.60
CA ILE A 139 -30.33 -21.91 -33.33
C ILE A 139 -29.53 -22.49 -32.15
N GLU A 140 -28.96 -23.69 -32.31
CA GLU A 140 -28.12 -24.36 -31.30
C GLU A 140 -26.95 -23.49 -30.85
N ILE A 141 -26.21 -22.91 -31.80
CA ILE A 141 -25.07 -22.01 -31.50
C ILE A 141 -25.54 -20.77 -30.74
N ARG A 142 -26.75 -20.26 -31.00
CA ARG A 142 -27.32 -19.12 -30.28
C ARG A 142 -27.70 -19.49 -28.84
N LEU A 143 -28.28 -20.68 -28.64
CA LEU A 143 -28.63 -21.20 -27.31
C LEU A 143 -27.38 -21.45 -26.46
N LEU A 144 -26.37 -22.14 -27.02
CA LEU A 144 -25.11 -22.41 -26.33
C LEU A 144 -24.42 -21.12 -25.87
N ARG A 145 -24.37 -20.10 -26.73
CA ARG A 145 -23.82 -18.78 -26.38
C ARG A 145 -24.61 -18.08 -25.28
N MET A 146 -25.94 -18.19 -25.32
CA MET A 146 -26.79 -17.62 -24.26
C MET A 146 -26.51 -18.29 -22.92
N MET A 147 -26.44 -19.63 -22.92
CA MET A 147 -26.16 -20.41 -21.72
C MET A 147 -24.78 -20.07 -21.16
N ALA A 148 -23.74 -20.02 -22.00
CA ALA A 148 -22.40 -19.62 -21.59
C ALA A 148 -22.37 -18.20 -21.00
N LEU A 149 -23.08 -17.24 -21.61
CA LEU A 149 -23.18 -15.87 -21.10
C LEU A 149 -23.89 -15.81 -19.73
N LEU A 150 -24.96 -16.59 -19.54
CA LEU A 150 -25.68 -16.66 -18.27
C LEU A 150 -24.82 -17.30 -17.16
N ILE A 151 -24.12 -18.39 -17.47
CA ILE A 151 -23.17 -19.04 -16.55
C ILE A 151 -22.07 -18.05 -16.16
N PHE A 152 -21.44 -17.40 -17.14
CA PHE A 152 -20.41 -16.40 -16.92
C PHE A 152 -20.90 -15.23 -16.06
N THR A 153 -22.11 -14.73 -16.33
CA THR A 153 -22.75 -13.68 -15.53
C THR A 153 -22.96 -14.16 -14.09
N GLY A 154 -23.48 -15.37 -13.89
CA GLY A 154 -23.68 -15.97 -12.58
C GLY A 154 -22.38 -16.09 -11.79
N LEU A 155 -21.31 -16.56 -12.42
CA LEU A 155 -19.98 -16.69 -11.79
C LEU A 155 -19.42 -15.33 -11.37
N ILE A 156 -19.52 -14.29 -12.22
CA ILE A 156 -19.07 -12.93 -11.85
C ILE A 156 -19.87 -12.40 -10.66
N LEU A 157 -21.18 -12.58 -10.65
CA LEU A 157 -22.02 -12.09 -9.55
C LEU A 157 -21.70 -12.83 -8.25
N LEU A 158 -21.55 -14.16 -8.26
CA LEU A 158 -21.16 -14.95 -7.09
C LEU A 158 -19.77 -14.56 -6.58
N PHE A 159 -18.81 -14.38 -7.49
CA PHE A 159 -17.47 -13.94 -7.12
C PHE A 159 -17.46 -12.51 -6.56
N GLY A 160 -18.27 -11.61 -7.13
CA GLY A 160 -18.49 -10.27 -6.59
C GLY A 160 -19.10 -10.27 -5.20
N ILE A 161 -20.12 -11.10 -4.95
CA ILE A 161 -20.71 -11.31 -3.61
C ILE A 161 -19.64 -11.82 -2.64
N TYR A 162 -18.86 -12.82 -3.03
CA TYR A 162 -17.79 -13.36 -2.20
C TYR A 162 -16.77 -12.29 -1.84
N LEU A 163 -16.20 -11.58 -2.82
CA LEU A 163 -15.18 -10.56 -2.57
C LEU A 163 -15.72 -9.36 -1.77
N THR A 164 -16.96 -8.93 -2.01
CA THR A 164 -17.58 -7.85 -1.21
C THR A 164 -17.87 -8.29 0.22
N TYR A 165 -18.32 -9.53 0.43
CA TYR A 165 -18.45 -10.11 1.78
C TYR A 165 -17.09 -10.12 2.50
N LYS A 166 -16.04 -10.60 1.83
CA LYS A 166 -14.67 -10.64 2.37
C LYS A 166 -14.15 -9.25 2.72
N LEU A 167 -14.41 -8.24 1.88
CA LEU A 167 -13.99 -6.86 2.14
C LEU A 167 -14.74 -6.23 3.32
N LEU A 168 -16.06 -6.45 3.43
CA LEU A 168 -16.92 -5.79 4.42
C LEU A 168 -16.90 -6.46 5.80
N VAL A 169 -16.74 -7.79 5.84
CA VAL A 169 -16.66 -8.54 7.10
C VAL A 169 -15.21 -8.65 7.57
N GLY A 170 -14.28 -8.87 6.62
CA GLY A 170 -12.85 -9.06 6.87
C GLY A 170 -12.53 -10.14 7.89
N ARG A 171 -11.34 -10.03 8.51
CA ARG A 171 -10.83 -10.89 9.59
C ARG A 171 -10.84 -12.37 9.26
N SER A 172 -10.44 -12.71 8.05
CA SER A 172 -10.37 -14.10 7.60
C SER A 172 -8.97 -14.68 7.62
N SER A 173 -7.96 -13.86 7.93
CA SER A 173 -6.57 -14.32 8.08
C SER A 173 -6.07 -15.05 6.82
N ASP A 174 -6.44 -14.54 5.64
CA ASP A 174 -6.12 -15.14 4.35
C ASP A 174 -5.54 -14.13 3.34
N LEU A 175 -5.08 -14.65 2.20
CA LEU A 175 -4.48 -13.82 1.15
C LEU A 175 -5.45 -12.78 0.57
N VAL A 176 -6.75 -13.07 0.56
CA VAL A 176 -7.77 -12.12 0.08
C VAL A 176 -7.79 -10.91 0.99
N GLU A 177 -7.81 -11.09 2.31
CA GLU A 177 -7.72 -10.01 3.28
C GLU A 177 -6.43 -9.19 3.13
N MET A 178 -5.29 -9.84 2.87
CA MET A 178 -4.00 -9.15 2.74
C MET A 178 -3.87 -8.29 1.47
N VAL A 179 -4.53 -8.70 0.38
CA VAL A 179 -4.33 -8.11 -0.94
C VAL A 179 -5.50 -7.23 -1.37
N LEU A 180 -6.73 -7.68 -1.17
CA LEU A 180 -7.93 -7.02 -1.70
C LEU A 180 -8.09 -5.58 -1.19
N PRO A 181 -7.95 -5.27 0.12
CA PRO A 181 -8.25 -3.92 0.62
C PRO A 181 -7.33 -2.84 0.07
N ALA A 182 -6.06 -3.13 -0.24
CA ALA A 182 -5.13 -2.14 -0.82
C ALA A 182 -5.34 -1.93 -2.32
N ASN A 183 -5.90 -2.95 -3.00
CA ASN A 183 -6.11 -2.99 -4.45
C ASN A 183 -7.59 -2.79 -4.83
N SER A 184 -8.44 -2.42 -3.88
CA SER A 184 -9.90 -2.47 -4.07
C SER A 184 -10.38 -1.51 -5.16
N LEU A 185 -9.71 -0.37 -5.36
CA LEU A 185 -10.06 0.56 -6.44
C LEU A 185 -9.81 -0.05 -7.84
N TYR A 186 -8.76 -0.85 -8.01
CA TYR A 186 -8.56 -1.62 -9.25
C TYR A 186 -9.69 -2.62 -9.47
N VAL A 187 -10.08 -3.34 -8.41
CA VAL A 187 -11.18 -4.31 -8.43
C VAL A 187 -12.52 -3.61 -8.73
N SER A 188 -12.75 -2.41 -8.20
CA SER A 188 -13.92 -1.58 -8.53
C SER A 188 -14.03 -1.33 -10.03
N ILE A 189 -12.93 -0.89 -10.67
CA ILE A 189 -12.89 -0.62 -12.10
C ILE A 189 -13.09 -1.91 -12.92
N ILE A 190 -12.53 -3.05 -12.47
CA ILE A 190 -12.75 -4.36 -13.10
C ILE A 190 -14.23 -4.73 -13.06
N PHE A 191 -14.89 -4.65 -11.90
CA PHE A 191 -16.31 -5.02 -11.77
C PHE A 191 -17.23 -4.06 -12.53
N PHE A 192 -16.90 -2.76 -12.57
CA PHE A 192 -17.60 -1.81 -13.44
C PHE A 192 -17.47 -2.21 -14.91
N THR A 193 -16.26 -2.56 -15.36
CA THR A 193 -15.99 -2.99 -16.74
C THR A 193 -16.71 -4.28 -17.09
N LEU A 194 -16.68 -5.29 -16.21
CA LEU A 194 -17.40 -6.54 -16.36
C LEU A 194 -18.91 -6.35 -16.41
N CYS A 195 -19.46 -5.47 -15.56
CA CYS A 195 -20.88 -5.11 -15.57
C CYS A 195 -21.28 -4.54 -16.94
N VAL A 196 -20.55 -3.54 -17.43
CA VAL A 196 -20.81 -2.92 -18.74
C VAL A 196 -20.67 -3.93 -19.88
N PHE A 197 -19.65 -4.79 -19.84
CA PHE A 197 -19.46 -5.87 -20.81
C PHE A 197 -20.66 -6.82 -20.85
N VAL A 198 -21.12 -7.31 -19.69
CA VAL A 198 -22.28 -8.21 -19.60
C VAL A 198 -23.55 -7.51 -20.11
N LEU A 199 -23.78 -6.25 -19.74
CA LEU A 199 -24.92 -5.45 -20.21
C LEU A 199 -24.93 -5.26 -21.73
N LYS A 200 -23.75 -5.12 -22.36
CA LYS A 200 -23.62 -5.04 -23.82
C LYS A 200 -23.98 -6.37 -24.50
N MET A 201 -23.66 -7.49 -23.86
CA MET A 201 -23.88 -8.84 -24.41
C MET A 201 -25.29 -9.37 -24.19
N LEU A 202 -25.97 -8.97 -23.10
CA LEU A 202 -27.30 -9.45 -22.76
C LEU A 202 -28.40 -8.92 -23.70
N PRO A 203 -29.31 -9.79 -24.20
CA PRO A 203 -30.45 -9.36 -25.01
C PRO A 203 -31.32 -8.32 -24.30
N LYS A 204 -31.82 -7.34 -25.06
CA LYS A 204 -32.77 -6.33 -24.55
C LYS A 204 -34.07 -6.94 -24.02
N THR A 205 -34.40 -8.17 -24.41
CA THR A 205 -35.58 -8.93 -23.93
C THR A 205 -35.44 -9.38 -22.47
N LEU A 206 -34.22 -9.62 -21.98
CA LEU A 206 -33.96 -10.03 -20.59
C LEU A 206 -33.90 -8.80 -19.66
N ARG A 207 -34.97 -8.00 -19.65
CA ARG A 207 -34.99 -6.69 -18.99
C ARG A 207 -34.70 -6.78 -17.49
N VAL A 208 -35.32 -7.73 -16.79
CA VAL A 208 -35.13 -7.92 -15.34
C VAL A 208 -33.68 -8.25 -15.02
N LEU A 209 -33.11 -9.27 -15.68
CA LEU A 209 -31.71 -9.65 -15.48
C LEU A 209 -30.73 -8.51 -15.76
N ARG A 210 -30.96 -7.73 -16.83
CA ARG A 210 -30.12 -6.56 -17.14
C ARG A 210 -30.16 -5.53 -16.01
N ILE A 211 -31.34 -5.24 -15.47
CA ILE A 211 -31.48 -4.31 -14.33
C ILE A 211 -30.76 -4.88 -13.10
N SER A 212 -30.93 -6.17 -12.79
CA SER A 212 -30.24 -6.82 -11.69
C SER A 212 -28.71 -6.75 -11.82
N VAL A 213 -28.17 -7.09 -13.00
CA VAL A 213 -26.72 -6.99 -13.28
C VAL A 213 -26.22 -5.56 -13.11
N MET A 214 -26.97 -4.57 -13.62
CA MET A 214 -26.62 -3.16 -13.49
C MET A 214 -26.57 -2.73 -12.02
N ILE A 215 -27.61 -3.04 -11.24
CA ILE A 215 -27.68 -2.70 -9.82
C ILE A 215 -26.54 -3.38 -9.05
N MET A 216 -26.39 -4.71 -9.19
CA MET A 216 -25.36 -5.46 -8.47
C MET A 216 -23.95 -5.01 -8.86
N GLY A 217 -23.67 -4.86 -10.16
CA GLY A 217 -22.35 -4.45 -10.64
C GLY A 217 -21.97 -3.04 -10.19
N LEU A 218 -22.91 -2.09 -10.17
CA LEU A 218 -22.67 -0.76 -9.62
C LEU A 218 -22.49 -0.82 -8.09
N SER A 219 -23.28 -1.60 -7.37
CA SER A 219 -23.11 -1.80 -5.93
C SER A 219 -21.74 -2.40 -5.61
N PHE A 220 -21.26 -3.39 -6.37
CA PHE A 220 -19.92 -3.93 -6.20
C PHE A 220 -18.84 -2.87 -6.44
N ALA A 221 -18.91 -2.11 -7.54
CA ALA A 221 -17.94 -1.05 -7.82
C ALA A 221 -17.92 0.02 -6.70
N LEU A 222 -19.09 0.37 -6.14
CA LEU A 222 -19.19 1.29 -5.01
C LEU A 222 -18.59 0.70 -3.73
N ILE A 223 -18.93 -0.55 -3.38
CA ILE A 223 -18.38 -1.25 -2.20
C ILE A 223 -16.86 -1.35 -2.30
N PHE A 224 -16.32 -1.72 -3.45
CA PHE A 224 -14.87 -1.77 -3.67
C PHE A 224 -14.19 -0.40 -3.66
N SER A 225 -14.94 0.70 -3.76
CA SER A 225 -14.40 2.06 -3.57
C SER A 225 -14.41 2.51 -2.10
N LEU A 226 -15.11 1.79 -1.20
CA LEU A 226 -15.23 2.17 0.21
C LEU A 226 -13.87 2.29 0.93
N PRO A 227 -12.89 1.39 0.76
CA PRO A 227 -11.57 1.53 1.41
C PRO A 227 -10.89 2.88 1.13
N LEU A 228 -10.94 3.36 -0.10
CA LEU A 228 -10.43 4.68 -0.45
C LEU A 228 -11.23 5.78 0.26
N LEU A 229 -12.56 5.76 0.14
CA LEU A 229 -13.43 6.79 0.71
C LEU A 229 -13.29 6.85 2.24
N SER A 230 -13.29 5.71 2.92
CA SER A 230 -13.13 5.63 4.36
C SER A 230 -11.76 6.12 4.81
N THR A 231 -10.70 5.78 4.08
CA THR A 231 -9.35 6.30 4.35
C THR A 231 -9.31 7.83 4.28
N LEU A 232 -9.93 8.42 3.25
CA LEU A 232 -9.97 9.87 3.09
C LEU A 232 -10.76 10.56 4.22
N LEU A 233 -11.84 9.95 4.68
CA LEU A 233 -12.64 10.46 5.79
C LEU A 233 -11.92 10.36 7.14
N THR A 234 -11.03 9.37 7.31
CA THR A 234 -10.25 9.17 8.53
C THR A 234 -9.07 10.15 8.68
N ILE A 235 -8.67 10.85 7.61
CA ILE A 235 -7.52 11.79 7.67
C ILE A 235 -7.71 12.83 8.77
N SER A 236 -8.88 13.46 8.88
CA SER A 236 -9.13 14.49 9.91
C SER A 236 -9.04 13.95 11.34
N ASP A 237 -9.49 12.71 11.55
CA ASP A 237 -9.41 12.06 12.85
C ASP A 237 -7.95 11.79 13.24
N VAL A 238 -7.13 11.38 12.26
CA VAL A 238 -5.69 11.17 12.46
C VAL A 238 -4.96 12.50 12.70
N GLU A 239 -5.30 13.56 11.97
CA GLU A 239 -4.72 14.89 12.21
C GLU A 239 -4.99 15.39 13.62
N SER A 240 -6.24 15.26 14.08
CA SER A 240 -6.66 15.63 15.45
C SER A 240 -5.96 14.77 16.51
N ALA A 241 -5.89 13.46 16.29
CA ALA A 241 -5.19 12.55 17.20
C ALA A 241 -3.69 12.87 17.28
N TYR A 242 -3.06 13.20 16.14
CA TYR A 242 -1.65 13.59 16.08
C TYR A 242 -1.40 14.91 16.83
N ALA A 243 -2.19 15.94 16.54
CA ALA A 243 -2.06 17.25 17.20
C ALA A 243 -2.24 17.14 18.71
N LYS A 244 -3.17 16.30 19.16
CA LYS A 244 -3.41 16.04 20.59
C LYS A 244 -2.26 15.29 21.26
N ALA A 245 -1.65 14.31 20.59
CA ALA A 245 -0.61 13.48 21.18
C ALA A 245 0.76 14.17 21.20
N PHE A 246 1.06 15.01 20.20
CA PHE A 246 2.39 15.56 19.98
C PHE A 246 2.44 17.10 19.99
N ASP A 247 1.36 17.75 20.41
CA ASP A 247 1.23 19.21 20.57
C ASP A 247 1.56 20.04 19.31
N LYS A 248 1.47 19.43 18.11
CA LYS A 248 1.74 20.08 16.83
C LYS A 248 0.81 19.57 15.73
N GLU A 249 0.26 20.51 14.99
CA GLU A 249 -0.53 20.23 13.78
C GLU A 249 0.36 19.62 12.67
N PRO A 250 0.02 18.44 12.12
CA PRO A 250 0.80 17.77 11.07
C PRO A 250 1.17 18.66 9.87
N THR A 251 0.27 19.57 9.51
CA THR A 251 0.42 20.49 8.38
C THR A 251 1.42 21.64 8.62
N LYS A 252 1.81 21.87 9.88
CA LYS A 252 2.68 22.99 10.31
C LYS A 252 4.05 22.53 10.80
N ILE A 253 4.32 21.22 10.85
CA ILE A 253 5.56 20.65 11.37
C ILE A 253 6.76 20.94 10.45
N VAL A 254 6.58 20.75 9.14
CA VAL A 254 7.65 20.85 8.16
C VAL A 254 7.93 22.32 7.83
N ALA A 255 9.20 22.72 7.96
CA ALA A 255 9.62 24.08 7.65
C ALA A 255 9.42 24.41 6.15
N PRO A 256 9.12 25.68 5.77
CA PRO A 256 8.90 26.05 4.37
C PRO A 256 10.03 25.66 3.41
N THR A 257 11.29 25.69 3.86
CA THR A 257 12.48 25.30 3.09
C THR A 257 12.51 23.81 2.74
N ASP A 258 11.86 22.99 3.57
CA ASP A 258 11.97 21.54 3.53
C ASP A 258 10.75 20.90 2.86
N LYS A 259 9.67 21.67 2.64
CA LYS A 259 8.40 21.17 2.08
C LYS A 259 8.56 20.45 0.75
N GLN A 260 9.54 20.82 -0.07
CA GLN A 260 9.81 20.18 -1.36
C GLN A 260 10.21 18.70 -1.26
N TYR A 261 10.71 18.24 -0.11
CA TYR A 261 11.16 16.87 0.11
C TYR A 261 10.07 15.94 0.64
N PHE A 262 8.92 16.49 1.06
CA PHE A 262 7.85 15.75 1.71
C PHE A 262 6.56 15.79 0.87
N SER A 263 5.66 14.82 1.09
CA SER A 263 4.35 14.87 0.45
C SER A 263 3.53 16.00 1.05
N GLU A 264 2.96 16.90 0.25
CA GLU A 264 2.06 17.94 0.77
C GLU A 264 0.65 17.42 1.08
N ALA A 265 0.28 16.28 0.48
CA ALA A 265 -0.99 15.61 0.68
C ALA A 265 -0.81 14.31 1.46
N PRO A 266 -1.73 13.94 2.35
CA PRO A 266 -1.81 12.57 2.87
C PRO A 266 -2.09 11.54 1.77
N PHE A 267 -2.81 11.93 0.71
CA PHE A 267 -3.10 11.04 -0.41
C PHE A 267 -3.15 11.76 -1.75
N ARG A 268 -2.54 11.15 -2.76
CA ARG A 268 -2.56 11.53 -4.16
C ARG A 268 -3.11 10.39 -5.00
N LEU A 269 -4.28 10.61 -5.59
CA LEU A 269 -4.96 9.66 -6.43
C LEU A 269 -4.19 9.28 -7.70
N PRO A 270 -3.49 10.20 -8.40
CA PRO A 270 -2.67 9.81 -9.56
C PRO A 270 -1.59 8.79 -9.21
N ASP A 271 -0.91 8.95 -8.07
CA ASP A 271 0.14 8.01 -7.65
C ASP A 271 -0.38 6.59 -7.45
N TYR A 272 -1.65 6.43 -7.05
CA TYR A 272 -2.26 5.11 -6.91
C TYR A 272 -2.12 4.27 -8.18
N PHE A 273 -2.23 4.91 -9.36
CA PHE A 273 -2.08 4.28 -10.68
C PHE A 273 -0.67 4.40 -11.25
N LEU A 274 -0.05 5.57 -11.09
CA LEU A 274 1.21 5.93 -11.76
C LEU A 274 2.46 5.52 -10.96
N GLY A 275 2.30 5.10 -9.70
CA GLY A 275 3.39 4.78 -8.79
C GLY A 275 4.02 6.02 -8.15
N VAL A 276 4.82 5.80 -7.09
CA VAL A 276 5.52 6.86 -6.35
C VAL A 276 7.02 6.66 -6.51
N ALA A 277 7.75 7.73 -6.81
CA ALA A 277 9.20 7.68 -6.92
C ALA A 277 9.88 7.77 -5.55
N SER A 278 10.99 7.07 -5.36
CA SER A 278 11.74 7.02 -4.09
C SER A 278 12.70 8.19 -3.86
N GLY A 279 13.05 8.93 -4.91
CA GLY A 279 14.12 9.93 -4.89
C GLY A 279 15.54 9.32 -4.92
N ASP A 280 16.53 10.18 -5.11
CA ASP A 280 17.96 9.80 -5.16
C ASP A 280 18.44 9.33 -3.78
N HIS A 281 19.18 8.23 -3.74
CA HIS A 281 19.73 7.66 -2.50
C HIS A 281 20.92 6.75 -2.84
N GLN A 282 21.65 6.34 -1.81
CA GLN A 282 22.69 5.31 -1.90
C GLN A 282 22.20 4.04 -1.19
N VAL A 283 22.66 2.87 -1.64
CA VAL A 283 22.38 1.60 -0.98
C VAL A 283 23.60 0.69 -0.96
N GLN A 284 23.92 0.14 0.21
CA GLN A 284 24.89 -0.93 0.39
C GLN A 284 24.16 -2.16 0.96
N GLN A 285 24.32 -3.32 0.33
CA GLN A 285 23.56 -4.52 0.67
C GLN A 285 24.43 -5.62 1.29
N ASN A 286 23.81 -6.43 2.14
CA ASN A 286 24.38 -7.65 2.73
C ASN A 286 25.65 -7.40 3.55
N ILE A 287 25.65 -6.34 4.37
CA ILE A 287 26.76 -6.08 5.30
C ILE A 287 26.60 -7.01 6.50
N LEU A 288 27.61 -7.85 6.75
CA LEU A 288 27.62 -8.78 7.89
C LEU A 288 27.85 -7.99 9.18
N TYR A 289 26.95 -8.13 10.15
CA TYR A 289 27.11 -7.50 11.47
C TYR A 289 27.28 -8.51 12.61
N TYR A 290 26.84 -9.76 12.41
CA TYR A 290 26.95 -10.80 13.43
C TYR A 290 27.19 -12.18 12.84
N GLU A 291 28.15 -12.90 13.41
CA GLU A 291 28.38 -14.33 13.20
C GLU A 291 28.41 -15.02 14.57
N GLY A 292 27.40 -15.84 14.82
CA GLY A 292 27.24 -16.57 16.07
C GLY A 292 28.19 -17.76 16.15
N LYS A 293 28.94 -17.85 17.26
CA LYS A 293 30.02 -18.84 17.43
C LYS A 293 29.70 -19.94 18.43
N THR A 294 28.67 -19.77 19.26
CA THR A 294 28.36 -20.63 20.41
C THR A 294 26.87 -20.71 20.67
N GLY A 295 26.44 -21.76 21.37
CA GLY A 295 25.06 -21.90 21.84
C GLY A 295 24.05 -21.95 20.69
N VAL A 296 22.85 -21.39 20.92
CA VAL A 296 21.77 -21.34 19.94
C VAL A 296 22.14 -20.50 18.69
N ASP A 297 23.14 -19.63 18.79
CA ASP A 297 23.61 -18.80 17.68
C ASP A 297 24.66 -19.51 16.80
N GLN A 298 25.14 -20.71 17.15
CA GLN A 298 26.28 -21.32 16.46
C GLN A 298 26.02 -21.50 14.96
N GLY A 299 26.86 -20.86 14.12
CA GLY A 299 26.79 -20.92 12.66
C GLY A 299 25.83 -19.92 12.02
N ILE A 300 25.16 -19.10 12.82
CA ILE A 300 24.21 -18.09 12.34
C ILE A 300 24.95 -16.88 11.82
N LYS A 301 24.50 -16.34 10.68
CA LYS A 301 25.02 -15.10 10.08
C LYS A 301 23.90 -14.12 9.81
N LEU A 302 24.00 -12.94 10.41
CA LEU A 302 23.01 -11.88 10.27
C LEU A 302 23.62 -10.68 9.56
N TYR A 303 22.83 -10.13 8.64
CA TYR A 303 23.23 -9.07 7.73
C TYR A 303 22.23 -7.92 7.77
N PHE A 304 22.65 -6.75 7.30
CA PHE A 304 21.77 -5.61 7.08
C PHE A 304 22.02 -4.98 5.72
N ASP A 305 21.07 -4.15 5.28
CA ASP A 305 21.23 -3.22 4.15
C ASP A 305 21.22 -1.79 4.70
N ALA A 306 22.17 -0.96 4.26
CA ALA A 306 22.24 0.46 4.59
C ALA A 306 21.75 1.31 3.42
N TYR A 307 20.70 2.09 3.63
CA TYR A 307 20.21 3.08 2.69
C TYR A 307 20.58 4.46 3.22
N MET A 308 21.34 5.23 2.44
CA MET A 308 21.95 6.49 2.87
C MET A 308 21.53 7.64 1.97
N PRO A 309 21.63 8.88 2.49
CA PRO A 309 21.43 10.07 1.68
C PRO A 309 22.30 10.08 0.42
N PRO A 310 21.86 10.71 -0.68
CA PRO A 310 22.67 10.86 -1.89
C PRO A 310 23.97 11.62 -1.59
N GLU A 311 25.05 11.21 -2.25
CA GLU A 311 26.38 11.78 -2.08
C GLU A 311 26.38 13.30 -2.40
N GLY A 312 27.06 14.08 -1.57
CA GLY A 312 27.17 15.54 -1.75
C GLY A 312 25.91 16.34 -1.43
N LYS A 313 24.86 15.75 -0.83
CA LYS A 313 23.67 16.47 -0.35
C LYS A 313 23.57 16.43 1.17
N GLU A 314 24.25 17.36 1.84
CA GLU A 314 24.30 17.43 3.32
C GLU A 314 23.11 18.19 3.94
N ASP A 315 22.49 19.10 3.20
CA ASP A 315 21.38 19.95 3.70
C ASP A 315 19.99 19.30 3.57
N LEU A 316 19.92 17.96 3.59
CA LEU A 316 18.65 17.25 3.50
C LEU A 316 17.90 17.25 4.83
N PRO A 317 16.56 17.28 4.82
CA PRO A 317 15.79 17.51 6.02
C PRO A 317 16.03 16.43 7.07
N GLY A 318 16.27 15.17 6.72
CA GLY A 318 16.46 14.07 7.66
C GLY A 318 17.67 14.21 8.59
N LYS A 319 18.62 15.11 8.31
CA LYS A 319 19.79 15.40 9.17
C LYS A 319 20.50 14.14 9.68
N HIS A 320 20.59 13.15 8.81
CA HIS A 320 21.26 11.89 9.09
C HIS A 320 20.69 11.10 10.28
N ALA A 321 19.46 11.43 10.71
CA ALA A 321 18.75 10.67 11.72
C ALA A 321 18.59 9.21 11.28
N VAL A 322 18.78 8.30 12.23
CA VAL A 322 18.81 6.87 11.97
C VAL A 322 17.41 6.28 12.02
N LEU A 323 17.09 5.41 11.07
CA LEU A 323 15.88 4.58 11.09
C LEU A 323 16.27 3.10 11.02
N ILE A 324 16.11 2.38 12.13
CA ILE A 324 16.32 0.92 12.19
C ILE A 324 15.01 0.22 11.85
N ARG A 325 15.03 -0.60 10.81
CA ARG A 325 13.89 -1.29 10.22
C ARG A 325 13.98 -2.79 10.49
N ILE A 326 12.98 -3.34 11.18
CA ILE A 326 12.89 -4.74 11.57
C ILE A 326 11.76 -5.41 10.79
N HIS A 327 12.07 -6.49 10.07
CA HIS A 327 11.09 -7.16 9.23
C HIS A 327 10.08 -7.97 10.06
N GLY A 328 8.88 -8.15 9.51
CA GLY A 328 7.90 -9.08 10.04
C GLY A 328 8.07 -10.48 9.45
N GLY A 329 7.20 -11.39 9.86
CA GLY A 329 7.11 -12.76 9.33
C GLY A 329 6.82 -13.78 10.42
N ALA A 330 5.95 -13.42 11.38
CA ALA A 330 5.57 -14.27 12.51
C ALA A 330 6.78 -14.88 13.26
N TRP A 331 7.90 -14.14 13.33
CA TRP A 331 9.17 -14.55 13.94
C TRP A 331 9.86 -15.80 13.35
N THR A 332 9.21 -16.50 12.42
CA THR A 332 9.70 -17.75 11.78
C THR A 332 10.10 -17.55 10.32
N ALA A 333 9.77 -16.40 9.74
CA ALA A 333 10.09 -16.04 8.36
C ALA A 333 10.40 -14.54 8.19
N GLY A 334 10.71 -14.15 6.96
CA GLY A 334 11.00 -12.78 6.56
C GLY A 334 12.48 -12.52 6.34
N ASP A 335 12.77 -11.39 5.70
CA ASP A 335 14.13 -10.90 5.45
C ASP A 335 14.07 -9.39 5.19
N LYS A 336 15.25 -8.77 5.04
CA LYS A 336 15.45 -7.38 4.59
C LYS A 336 15.12 -7.19 3.11
N GLY A 337 15.16 -5.96 2.61
CA GLY A 337 14.96 -5.63 1.21
C GLY A 337 13.48 -5.68 0.79
N SER A 338 13.16 -6.43 -0.27
CA SER A 338 11.78 -6.54 -0.78
C SER A 338 10.80 -7.05 0.29
N LEU A 339 11.23 -8.05 1.05
CA LEU A 339 10.47 -8.62 2.16
C LEU A 339 10.31 -7.65 3.33
N ASN A 340 11.11 -6.57 3.40
CA ASN A 340 10.95 -5.45 4.33
C ASN A 340 10.66 -4.11 3.68
N ARG A 341 9.92 -4.10 2.56
CA ARG A 341 9.39 -2.86 1.97
C ARG A 341 10.51 -1.85 1.69
N ALA A 342 11.54 -2.28 0.95
CA ALA A 342 12.70 -1.48 0.55
C ALA A 342 12.34 -0.05 0.11
N GLN A 343 11.19 0.13 -0.54
CA GLN A 343 10.72 1.44 -0.95
C GLN A 343 10.63 2.49 0.16
N ILE A 344 10.19 2.09 1.35
CA ILE A 344 10.13 2.98 2.49
C ILE A 344 11.56 3.41 2.87
N ASN A 345 12.51 2.48 2.86
CA ASN A 345 13.90 2.76 3.17
C ASN A 345 14.52 3.74 2.15
N LYS A 346 14.27 3.51 0.86
CA LYS A 346 14.71 4.41 -0.23
C LYS A 346 14.11 5.82 -0.10
N HIS A 347 12.82 5.91 0.26
CA HIS A 347 12.11 7.18 0.46
C HIS A 347 12.68 8.00 1.61
N PHE A 348 12.94 7.39 2.77
CA PHE A 348 13.55 8.12 3.89
C PHE A 348 15.03 8.43 3.62
N ALA A 349 15.77 7.55 2.96
CA ALA A 349 17.14 7.84 2.56
C ALA A 349 17.24 9.08 1.65
N SER A 350 16.35 9.21 0.67
CA SER A 350 16.33 10.40 -0.21
C SER A 350 15.94 11.70 0.49
N GLN A 351 15.30 11.60 1.66
CA GLN A 351 14.99 12.73 2.53
C GLN A 351 16.13 13.07 3.50
N GLY A 352 17.25 12.36 3.50
CA GLY A 352 18.40 12.64 4.37
C GLY A 352 18.47 11.81 5.65
N TYR A 353 17.70 10.74 5.77
CA TYR A 353 17.80 9.79 6.87
C TYR A 353 18.80 8.67 6.53
N VAL A 354 19.41 8.04 7.55
CA VAL A 354 20.22 6.83 7.37
C VAL A 354 19.39 5.63 7.83
N VAL A 355 18.97 4.78 6.89
CA VAL A 355 18.06 3.66 7.16
C VAL A 355 18.80 2.35 7.14
N PHE A 356 18.68 1.57 8.22
CA PHE A 356 19.24 0.23 8.33
C PHE A 356 18.13 -0.81 8.32
N ASP A 357 18.13 -1.68 7.32
CA ASP A 357 17.20 -2.80 7.20
C ASP A 357 17.85 -4.08 7.71
N VAL A 358 17.49 -4.48 8.93
CA VAL A 358 18.28 -5.39 9.77
C VAL A 358 17.62 -6.76 9.84
N GLN A 359 18.41 -7.81 9.61
CA GLN A 359 17.98 -9.18 9.89
C GLN A 359 18.05 -9.46 11.39
N HIS A 360 17.20 -10.37 11.85
CA HIS A 360 17.36 -11.04 13.12
C HIS A 360 17.24 -12.55 12.90
N GLY A 361 17.65 -13.34 13.91
CA GLY A 361 17.41 -14.78 13.91
C GLY A 361 15.91 -15.10 13.84
N LEU A 362 15.58 -16.28 13.30
CA LEU A 362 14.21 -16.78 13.13
C LEU A 362 13.99 -18.05 13.96
N SER A 363 12.82 -18.16 14.58
CA SER A 363 12.44 -19.37 15.31
C SER A 363 12.18 -20.53 14.34
N HIS A 364 12.47 -21.75 14.77
CA HIS A 364 12.11 -22.98 14.07
C HIS A 364 10.70 -23.51 14.42
N ALA A 365 9.91 -22.72 15.17
CA ALA A 365 8.50 -23.00 15.38
C ALA A 365 7.73 -23.10 14.05
N ASP A 366 6.53 -23.69 14.10
CA ASP A 366 5.72 -23.92 12.91
C ASP A 366 5.46 -22.61 12.15
N GLN A 367 5.70 -22.64 10.85
CA GLN A 367 5.56 -21.47 10.00
C GLN A 367 4.09 -21.15 9.78
N LEU A 368 3.70 -19.89 10.01
CA LEU A 368 2.38 -19.41 9.60
C LEU A 368 2.22 -19.37 8.07
N PHE A 369 3.34 -19.39 7.33
CA PHE A 369 3.40 -19.27 5.88
C PHE A 369 4.39 -20.29 5.28
N ASP A 370 3.99 -21.56 5.19
CA ASP A 370 4.79 -22.70 4.66
C ASP A 370 5.40 -22.49 3.25
N SER A 371 4.95 -21.48 2.52
CA SER A 371 5.42 -21.16 1.17
C SER A 371 6.61 -20.19 1.12
N LEU A 372 7.03 -19.64 2.26
CA LEU A 372 8.18 -18.75 2.31
C LEU A 372 9.46 -19.57 2.44
N ASP A 373 10.34 -19.45 1.44
CA ASP A 373 11.69 -20.03 1.54
C ASP A 373 12.50 -19.21 2.56
N VAL A 374 12.94 -19.89 3.63
CA VAL A 374 13.68 -19.27 4.71
C VAL A 374 15.09 -19.86 4.75
N PRO A 375 16.14 -19.05 4.56
CA PRO A 375 17.51 -19.53 4.62
C PRO A 375 17.83 -20.19 5.97
N LYS A 376 18.21 -21.47 5.95
CA LYS A 376 18.50 -22.26 7.16
C LYS A 376 19.58 -21.65 8.05
N ASN A 377 20.47 -20.84 7.49
CA ASN A 377 21.57 -20.18 8.20
C ASN A 377 21.14 -19.00 9.10
N LYS A 378 19.83 -18.79 9.28
CA LYS A 378 19.25 -17.80 10.20
C LYS A 378 18.16 -18.38 11.10
N VAL A 379 17.88 -19.68 11.00
CA VAL A 379 16.81 -20.36 11.74
C VAL A 379 17.40 -21.21 12.86
N ALA A 380 16.93 -21.02 14.08
CA ALA A 380 17.30 -21.83 15.24
C ALA A 380 16.19 -21.79 16.31
N GLY A 381 16.46 -22.36 17.50
CA GLY A 381 15.67 -22.28 18.74
C GLY A 381 15.48 -20.89 19.32
N PHE A 382 15.38 -19.85 18.49
CA PHE A 382 15.39 -18.47 18.94
C PHE A 382 14.07 -18.08 19.61
N THR A 383 14.21 -17.61 20.84
CA THR A 383 13.17 -16.96 21.62
C THR A 383 13.03 -15.49 21.23
N ILE A 384 12.02 -14.79 21.77
CA ILE A 384 11.92 -13.33 21.61
C ILE A 384 13.16 -12.63 22.19
N ASP A 385 13.68 -13.10 23.33
CA ASP A 385 14.89 -12.57 23.97
C ASP A 385 16.10 -12.66 23.03
N ASP A 386 16.27 -13.77 22.32
CA ASP A 386 17.35 -13.93 21.35
C ASP A 386 17.20 -12.96 20.17
N MET A 387 15.99 -12.77 19.66
CA MET A 387 15.73 -11.85 18.54
C MET A 387 15.96 -10.39 18.95
N VAL A 388 15.51 -10.01 20.16
CA VAL A 388 15.77 -8.69 20.74
C VAL A 388 17.28 -8.49 20.93
N ARG A 389 17.99 -9.51 21.45
CA ARG A 389 19.46 -9.50 21.59
C ARG A 389 20.16 -9.33 20.24
N HIS A 390 19.70 -9.99 19.17
CA HIS A 390 20.28 -9.81 17.83
C HIS A 390 20.16 -8.39 17.29
N VAL A 391 19.06 -7.70 17.57
CA VAL A 391 18.91 -6.27 17.25
C VAL A 391 19.81 -5.43 18.15
N GLY A 392 19.96 -5.79 19.42
CA GLY A 392 20.92 -5.17 20.34
C GLY A 392 22.36 -5.23 19.84
N ILE A 393 22.81 -6.41 19.39
CA ILE A 393 24.14 -6.60 18.78
C ILE A 393 24.32 -5.72 17.54
N PHE A 394 23.27 -5.51 16.74
CA PHE A 394 23.33 -4.56 15.63
C PHE A 394 23.56 -3.12 16.13
N THR A 395 22.96 -2.72 17.25
CA THR A 395 23.23 -1.39 17.82
C THR A 395 24.67 -1.23 18.31
N ASP A 396 25.29 -2.30 18.83
CA ASP A 396 26.72 -2.30 19.19
C ASP A 396 27.62 -2.17 17.96
N TYR A 397 27.27 -2.84 16.86
CA TYR A 397 27.93 -2.67 15.57
C TYR A 397 27.80 -1.23 15.10
N LEU A 398 26.58 -0.69 15.08
CA LEU A 398 26.32 0.67 14.62
C LEU A 398 27.09 1.70 15.46
N ALA A 399 27.18 1.54 16.78
CA ALA A 399 27.96 2.44 17.65
C ALA A 399 29.45 2.53 17.27
N LYS A 400 30.02 1.49 16.67
CA LYS A 400 31.43 1.44 16.23
C LYS A 400 31.63 1.94 14.80
N HIS A 401 30.60 1.82 13.96
CA HIS A 401 30.69 2.04 12.52
C HIS A 401 29.83 3.21 12.01
N HIS A 402 29.16 3.97 12.90
CA HIS A 402 28.20 5.00 12.50
C HIS A 402 28.80 6.07 11.59
N GLU A 403 30.06 6.45 11.80
CA GLU A 403 30.76 7.45 10.96
C GLU A 403 30.87 6.99 9.50
N GLU A 404 31.03 5.69 9.24
CA GLU A 404 31.11 5.12 7.88
C GLU A 404 29.82 5.32 7.09
N PHE A 405 28.69 5.38 7.79
CA PHE A 405 27.37 5.59 7.20
C PHE A 405 26.88 7.04 7.35
N GLY A 406 27.67 7.91 7.99
CA GLY A 406 27.25 9.23 8.41
C GLY A 406 26.01 9.20 9.31
N ALA A 407 25.85 8.19 10.16
CA ALA A 407 24.67 7.99 10.99
C ALA A 407 24.72 8.82 12.30
N ASN A 408 23.63 9.55 12.58
CA ASN A 408 23.49 10.34 13.80
C ASN A 408 22.89 9.51 14.96
N LEU A 409 23.72 9.09 15.90
CA LEU A 409 23.30 8.27 17.05
C LEU A 409 22.50 9.06 18.10
N ASP A 410 22.52 10.39 18.07
CA ASP A 410 21.69 11.23 18.94
C ASP A 410 20.23 11.29 18.48
N SER A 411 19.92 10.74 17.29
CA SER A 411 18.57 10.67 16.75
C SER A 411 18.28 9.33 16.09
N VAL A 412 17.78 8.37 16.85
CA VAL A 412 17.47 7.02 16.38
C VAL A 412 15.97 6.71 16.48
N PHE A 413 15.40 6.18 15.40
CA PHE A 413 14.05 5.67 15.32
C PHE A 413 14.06 4.16 15.11
N LEU A 414 13.14 3.44 15.76
CA LEU A 414 12.91 2.03 15.49
C LEU A 414 11.57 1.84 14.80
N SER A 415 11.54 0.98 13.79
CA SER A 415 10.32 0.65 13.07
C SER A 415 10.26 -0.82 12.72
N GLY A 416 9.06 -1.40 12.79
CA GLY A 416 8.84 -2.76 12.32
C GLY A 416 7.38 -3.05 12.06
N ARG A 417 7.13 -4.16 11.34
CA ARG A 417 5.78 -4.63 11.03
C ARG A 417 5.46 -5.95 11.70
N SER A 418 4.22 -6.16 12.15
CA SER A 418 3.77 -7.45 12.69
C SER A 418 4.71 -7.94 13.81
N SER A 419 5.33 -9.12 13.68
CA SER A 419 6.38 -9.61 14.59
C SER A 419 7.55 -8.63 14.75
N GLY A 420 8.04 -8.04 13.66
CA GLY A 420 9.09 -7.01 13.70
C GLY A 420 8.62 -5.72 14.38
N GLY A 421 7.31 -5.43 14.34
CA GLY A 421 6.71 -4.35 15.09
C GLY A 421 6.75 -4.62 16.59
N GLN A 422 6.46 -5.85 17.01
CA GLN A 422 6.66 -6.27 18.40
C GLN A 422 8.14 -6.14 18.80
N LEU A 423 9.08 -6.66 18.01
CA LEU A 423 10.52 -6.55 18.29
C LEU A 423 11.01 -5.10 18.37
N ALA A 424 10.54 -4.21 17.48
CA ALA A 424 10.89 -2.79 17.51
C ALA A 424 10.48 -2.12 18.83
N ASN A 425 9.28 -2.43 19.33
CA ASN A 425 8.82 -1.93 20.63
C ASN A 425 9.59 -2.57 21.79
N ALA A 426 9.86 -3.88 21.73
CA ALA A 426 10.61 -4.59 22.76
C ALA A 426 12.04 -4.04 22.92
N VAL A 427 12.74 -3.80 21.82
CA VAL A 427 14.08 -3.20 21.83
C VAL A 427 14.03 -1.76 22.37
N ALA A 428 13.15 -0.92 21.81
CA ALA A 428 13.11 0.50 22.15
C ALA A 428 12.64 0.78 23.59
N LEU A 429 11.69 0.00 24.10
CA LEU A 429 11.20 0.14 25.48
C LEU A 429 12.04 -0.65 26.48
N GLY A 430 12.58 -1.80 26.08
CA GLY A 430 13.53 -2.58 26.88
C GLY A 430 14.82 -1.81 27.19
N ALA A 431 15.33 -1.06 26.21
CA ALA A 431 16.43 -0.10 26.37
C ALA A 431 16.27 0.85 27.57
N GLN A 432 15.04 1.22 27.90
CA GLN A 432 14.76 2.14 28.99
C GLN A 432 14.52 1.45 30.34
N SER A 433 14.51 0.12 30.35
CA SER A 433 14.43 -0.71 31.56
C SER A 433 15.83 -1.04 32.07
N ARG A 434 16.02 -1.02 33.39
CA ARG A 434 17.29 -1.42 34.02
C ARG A 434 17.62 -2.89 33.80
N ASP A 435 16.59 -3.73 33.70
CA ASP A 435 16.72 -5.18 33.69
C ASP A 435 16.80 -5.77 32.28
N HIS A 436 16.51 -4.96 31.25
CA HIS A 436 16.40 -5.39 29.85
C HIS A 436 17.08 -4.42 28.87
N ASN A 437 18.11 -3.69 29.33
CA ASN A 437 18.83 -2.77 28.46
C ASN A 437 19.66 -3.56 27.43
N VAL A 438 19.11 -3.67 26.22
CA VAL A 438 19.69 -4.43 25.09
C VAL A 438 20.27 -3.53 24.01
N ILE A 439 20.14 -2.20 24.11
CA ILE A 439 20.72 -1.27 23.13
C ILE A 439 22.04 -0.70 23.64
N HIS A 440 22.93 -0.37 22.71
CA HIS A 440 24.16 0.34 23.03
C HIS A 440 23.84 1.73 23.62
N PRO A 441 24.46 2.14 24.74
CA PRO A 441 24.08 3.34 25.51
C PRO A 441 24.30 4.67 24.77
N ASN A 442 25.09 4.69 23.70
CA ASN A 442 25.31 5.90 22.89
C ASN A 442 24.14 6.24 21.95
N LEU A 443 23.14 5.37 21.80
CA LEU A 443 22.00 5.62 20.92
C LEU A 443 20.88 6.31 21.70
N THR A 444 20.41 7.45 21.18
CA THR A 444 19.24 8.14 21.72
C THR A 444 17.99 7.81 20.90
N ILE A 445 17.07 7.05 21.49
CA ILE A 445 15.81 6.70 20.83
C ILE A 445 14.85 7.90 20.86
N LYS A 446 14.55 8.45 19.68
CA LYS A 446 13.66 9.60 19.48
C LYS A 446 12.23 9.21 19.14
N GLY A 447 11.97 7.97 18.71
CA GLY A 447 10.61 7.51 18.49
C GLY A 447 10.50 6.09 17.94
N ILE A 448 9.28 5.55 18.01
CA ILE A 448 8.96 4.19 17.55
C ILE A 448 7.85 4.26 16.50
N ILE A 449 7.99 3.53 15.39
CA ILE A 449 7.01 3.46 14.30
C ILE A 449 6.53 2.00 14.18
N SER A 450 5.38 1.74 14.78
CA SER A 450 4.84 0.42 15.04
C SER A 450 3.74 0.07 14.05
N VAL A 451 3.96 -0.91 13.17
CA VAL A 451 3.00 -1.25 12.11
C VAL A 451 2.33 -2.58 12.42
N TYR A 452 1.04 -2.54 12.77
CA TYR A 452 0.19 -3.66 13.22
C TYR A 452 0.95 -4.66 14.11
N PRO A 453 1.55 -4.19 15.22
CA PRO A 453 2.51 -4.97 16.02
C PRO A 453 1.87 -6.19 16.68
N ALA A 454 2.50 -7.35 16.56
CA ALA A 454 2.04 -8.62 17.13
C ALA A 454 2.39 -8.76 18.63
N ILE A 455 2.11 -7.71 19.42
CA ILE A 455 2.42 -7.62 20.85
C ILE A 455 1.66 -8.69 21.63
N GLY A 456 2.38 -9.46 22.46
CA GLY A 456 1.82 -10.52 23.30
C GLY A 456 1.33 -11.76 22.54
N LEU A 457 1.67 -11.92 21.26
CA LEU A 457 1.20 -13.04 20.43
C LEU A 457 2.26 -14.13 20.18
N SER A 458 3.50 -13.97 20.66
CA SER A 458 4.58 -14.94 20.40
C SER A 458 4.32 -16.32 21.02
N GLU A 459 3.73 -16.37 22.22
CA GLU A 459 3.38 -17.63 22.91
C GLU A 459 2.34 -18.44 22.11
N GLN A 460 1.37 -17.76 21.49
CA GLN A 460 0.39 -18.41 20.60
C GLN A 460 1.05 -19.01 19.35
N ALA A 461 2.21 -18.49 18.96
CA ALA A 461 3.04 -19.02 17.88
C ALA A 461 4.06 -20.08 18.37
N GLY A 462 4.01 -20.48 19.65
CA GLY A 462 4.95 -21.44 20.24
C GLY A 462 6.37 -20.89 20.44
N ILE A 463 6.50 -19.57 20.60
CA ILE A 463 7.79 -18.90 20.76
C ILE A 463 7.86 -18.24 22.13
N ASP A 464 8.72 -18.82 22.96
CA ASP A 464 8.97 -18.36 24.31
C ASP A 464 9.68 -17.00 24.34
N GLY A 465 9.55 -16.32 25.47
CA GLY A 465 10.33 -15.14 25.78
C GLY A 465 9.91 -14.51 27.11
N ASN A 466 10.73 -13.60 27.60
CA ASN A 466 10.41 -12.79 28.76
C ASN A 466 9.12 -12.00 28.52
N MET A 467 8.19 -12.07 29.47
CA MET A 467 6.87 -11.43 29.40
C MET A 467 6.93 -9.93 29.04
N MET A 468 7.93 -9.20 29.54
CA MET A 468 8.10 -7.78 29.26
C MET A 468 8.60 -7.51 27.83
N LEU A 469 9.32 -8.47 27.24
CA LEU A 469 9.78 -8.38 25.85
C LEU A 469 8.72 -8.89 24.88
N THR A 470 7.95 -9.91 25.24
CA THR A 470 6.84 -10.42 24.42
C THR A 470 5.66 -9.43 24.41
N ASP A 471 5.35 -8.80 25.55
CA ASP A 471 4.39 -7.70 25.69
C ASP A 471 5.06 -6.39 26.14
N PRO A 472 5.70 -5.65 25.22
CA PRO A 472 6.39 -4.41 25.57
C PRO A 472 5.46 -3.27 26.01
N GLY A 473 4.13 -3.43 25.96
CA GLY A 473 3.19 -2.50 26.60
C GLY A 473 3.39 -2.41 28.11
N LEU A 474 3.96 -3.45 28.73
CA LEU A 474 4.29 -3.47 30.16
C LEU A 474 5.48 -2.59 30.51
N LEU A 475 6.36 -2.30 29.53
CA LEU A 475 7.57 -1.47 29.68
C LEU A 475 7.31 0.03 29.48
N VAL A 476 6.10 0.42 29.08
CA VAL A 476 5.73 1.83 28.87
C VAL A 476 5.74 2.58 30.20
N LYS A 477 6.41 3.74 30.20
CA LYS A 477 6.61 4.62 31.35
C LYS A 477 6.62 6.10 30.91
N LYS A 478 6.74 7.01 31.88
CA LYS A 478 6.57 8.46 31.66
C LYS A 478 7.52 9.05 30.61
N ASP A 479 8.73 8.52 30.54
CA ASP A 479 9.83 8.93 29.64
C ASP A 479 9.94 8.04 28.39
N SER A 480 8.94 7.20 28.10
CA SER A 480 8.92 6.39 26.89
C SER A 480 8.94 7.25 25.62
N PRO A 481 9.69 6.83 24.57
CA PRO A 481 9.78 7.61 23.33
C PRO A 481 8.40 7.74 22.69
N PRO A 482 8.14 8.84 21.96
CA PRO A 482 6.89 9.00 21.23
C PRO A 482 6.69 7.82 20.27
N THR A 483 5.43 7.41 20.07
CA THR A 483 5.13 6.24 19.22
C THR A 483 4.03 6.52 18.20
N LEU A 484 4.31 6.23 16.93
CA LEU A 484 3.34 6.23 15.85
C LEU A 484 2.91 4.80 15.52
N ILE A 485 1.62 4.48 15.67
CA ILE A 485 1.07 3.13 15.50
C ILE A 485 0.16 3.11 14.27
N TYR A 486 0.32 2.13 13.38
CA TYR A 486 -0.61 1.84 12.29
C TYR A 486 -1.35 0.55 12.55
N GLN A 487 -2.67 0.51 12.36
CA GLN A 487 -3.46 -0.71 12.49
C GLN A 487 -4.64 -0.71 11.53
N GLY A 488 -4.94 -1.85 10.92
CA GLY A 488 -6.18 -2.05 10.16
C GLY A 488 -7.33 -2.53 11.03
N THR A 489 -8.56 -2.04 10.79
CA THR A 489 -9.74 -2.49 11.56
C THR A 489 -10.22 -3.90 11.24
N HIS A 490 -9.80 -4.43 10.09
CA HIS A 490 -10.16 -5.75 9.56
C HIS A 490 -8.98 -6.72 9.55
N ASP A 491 -7.90 -6.39 10.26
CA ASP A 491 -6.74 -7.26 10.43
C ASP A 491 -7.14 -8.54 11.19
N GLY A 492 -7.11 -9.67 10.47
CA GLY A 492 -7.41 -10.99 10.99
C GLY A 492 -6.20 -11.74 11.56
N PHE A 493 -4.98 -11.22 11.38
CA PHE A 493 -3.77 -11.84 11.91
C PHE A 493 -3.38 -11.23 13.26
N VAL A 494 -3.49 -9.90 13.37
CA VAL A 494 -3.26 -9.15 14.60
C VAL A 494 -4.48 -8.29 14.85
N ASP A 495 -5.39 -8.74 15.72
CA ASP A 495 -6.62 -8.01 16.00
C ASP A 495 -6.31 -6.59 16.51
N GLN A 496 -7.07 -5.61 16.03
CA GLN A 496 -6.87 -4.20 16.35
C GLN A 496 -6.89 -3.89 17.87
N SER A 497 -7.51 -4.75 18.69
CA SER A 497 -7.49 -4.61 20.14
C SER A 497 -6.08 -4.66 20.73
N ILE A 498 -5.13 -5.35 20.09
CA ILE A 498 -3.72 -5.38 20.49
C ILE A 498 -3.13 -3.96 20.41
N SER A 499 -3.22 -3.33 19.24
CA SER A 499 -2.75 -1.96 19.04
C SER A 499 -3.50 -0.93 19.89
N LYS A 500 -4.81 -1.13 20.13
CA LYS A 500 -5.58 -0.26 21.03
C LYS A 500 -5.12 -0.37 22.49
N LYS A 501 -4.90 -1.59 23.00
CA LYS A 501 -4.36 -1.82 24.35
C LYS A 501 -2.97 -1.23 24.49
N PHE A 502 -2.12 -1.40 23.49
CA PHE A 502 -0.78 -0.81 23.50
C PHE A 502 -0.84 0.73 23.51
N HIS A 503 -1.66 1.35 22.66
CA HIS A 503 -1.90 2.80 22.68
C HIS A 503 -2.47 3.30 24.03
N GLN A 504 -3.35 2.51 24.65
CA GLN A 504 -3.90 2.82 25.97
C GLN A 504 -2.81 2.85 27.04
N SER A 505 -1.82 1.94 27.00
CA SER A 505 -0.70 1.97 27.96
C SER A 505 0.09 3.29 27.92
N TYR A 506 0.24 3.91 26.74
CA TYR A 506 0.83 5.24 26.59
C TYR A 506 -0.07 6.35 27.14
N SER A 507 -1.37 6.24 26.93
CA SER A 507 -2.34 7.19 27.49
C SER A 507 -2.31 7.20 29.02
N GLU A 508 -2.13 6.02 29.63
CA GLU A 508 -2.10 5.86 31.09
C GLU A 508 -0.75 6.20 31.71
N LYS A 509 0.36 5.84 31.07
CA LYS A 509 1.70 5.87 31.69
C LYS A 509 2.69 6.85 31.08
N ALA A 510 2.44 7.32 29.85
CA ALA A 510 3.36 8.15 29.07
C ALA A 510 2.71 9.46 28.59
N ASN A 511 1.75 9.99 29.36
CA ASN A 511 1.02 11.23 29.06
C ASN A 511 0.39 11.28 27.65
N GLY A 512 0.02 10.13 27.08
CA GLY A 512 -0.58 10.08 25.75
C GLY A 512 0.40 10.34 24.60
N ASN A 513 1.71 10.15 24.80
CA ASN A 513 2.76 10.34 23.79
C ASN A 513 2.75 9.26 22.68
N SER A 514 1.58 8.94 22.14
CA SER A 514 1.42 8.01 21.02
C SER A 514 0.20 8.34 20.17
N VAL A 515 0.23 7.95 18.90
CA VAL A 515 -0.87 8.11 17.95
C VAL A 515 -1.23 6.75 17.37
N LEU A 516 -2.50 6.37 17.43
CA LEU A 516 -3.03 5.21 16.74
C LEU A 516 -3.74 5.61 15.44
N VAL A 517 -3.07 5.36 14.32
CA VAL A 517 -3.62 5.49 12.97
C VAL A 517 -4.41 4.22 12.64
N LEU A 518 -5.71 4.25 12.96
CA LEU A 518 -6.61 3.12 12.73
C LEU A 518 -7.31 3.23 11.38
N MET A 519 -6.95 2.38 10.43
CA MET A 519 -7.45 2.43 9.04
C MET A 519 -8.68 1.55 8.83
N PRO A 520 -9.85 2.12 8.43
CA PRO A 520 -11.05 1.36 8.18
C PRO A 520 -10.92 0.41 6.98
N LEU A 521 -11.53 -0.78 7.08
CA LEU A 521 -11.52 -1.85 6.06
C LEU A 521 -10.12 -2.41 5.72
N ALA A 522 -9.08 -1.92 6.39
CA ALA A 522 -7.72 -2.35 6.14
C ALA A 522 -7.48 -3.69 6.87
N GLY A 523 -7.03 -4.69 6.12
CA GLY A 523 -6.58 -5.98 6.65
C GLY A 523 -5.12 -5.95 7.11
N HIS A 524 -4.59 -7.12 7.46
CA HIS A 524 -3.15 -7.28 7.67
C HIS A 524 -2.40 -6.94 6.38
N ALA A 525 -1.21 -6.34 6.47
CA ALA A 525 -0.43 -5.98 5.27
C ALA A 525 -1.17 -5.04 4.27
N SER A 526 -2.17 -4.29 4.73
CA SER A 526 -2.91 -3.31 3.91
C SER A 526 -2.05 -2.15 3.39
N ASN A 527 -0.92 -1.85 4.03
CA ASN A 527 0.06 -0.85 3.59
C ASN A 527 1.12 -1.41 2.62
N THR A 528 0.97 -2.63 2.11
CA THR A 528 1.99 -3.27 1.25
C THR A 528 2.02 -2.75 -0.17
N TYR A 529 0.91 -2.23 -0.69
CA TYR A 529 0.91 -1.50 -1.96
C TYR A 529 1.43 -0.08 -1.69
N TYR A 530 2.71 0.19 -2.01
CA TYR A 530 3.37 1.45 -1.66
C TYR A 530 2.62 2.70 -2.16
N PRO A 531 2.11 2.74 -3.41
CA PRO A 531 1.28 3.85 -3.89
C PRO A 531 -0.17 3.80 -3.40
N GLY A 532 -0.54 2.85 -2.54
CA GLY A 532 -1.89 2.67 -2.01
C GLY A 532 -2.31 3.78 -1.06
N TYR A 533 -3.61 4.04 -0.95
CA TYR A 533 -4.16 5.07 -0.04
C TYR A 533 -3.79 4.82 1.42
N TYR A 534 -3.78 3.57 1.88
CA TYR A 534 -3.35 3.25 3.25
C TYR A 534 -1.90 3.63 3.51
N ASN A 535 -1.00 3.24 2.59
CA ASN A 535 0.43 3.47 2.76
C ASN A 535 0.80 4.94 2.56
N GLN A 536 0.24 5.62 1.55
CA GLN A 536 0.49 7.05 1.33
C GLN A 536 0.13 7.88 2.56
N VAL A 537 -1.05 7.63 3.15
CA VAL A 537 -1.49 8.35 4.35
C VAL A 537 -0.58 8.04 5.53
N PHE A 538 -0.18 6.78 5.70
CA PHE A 538 0.73 6.44 6.78
C PHE A 538 2.13 7.05 6.62
N ILE A 539 2.70 7.02 5.41
CA ILE A 539 4.00 7.65 5.11
C ILE A 539 3.95 9.15 5.35
N TYR A 540 2.86 9.82 4.99
CA TYR A 540 2.67 11.24 5.30
C TYR A 540 2.83 11.52 6.79
N TYR A 541 2.21 10.74 7.68
CA TYR A 541 2.38 10.94 9.12
C TYR A 541 3.74 10.47 9.63
N MET A 542 4.33 9.43 9.04
CA MET A 542 5.67 8.96 9.37
C MET A 542 6.73 10.02 9.07
N GLU A 543 6.64 10.71 7.92
CA GLU A 543 7.48 11.85 7.55
C GLU A 543 7.46 12.93 8.63
N ARG A 544 6.27 13.31 9.07
CA ARG A 544 6.06 14.38 10.06
C ARG A 544 6.51 13.98 11.45
N PHE A 545 6.26 12.74 11.81
CA PHE A 545 6.70 12.15 13.07
C PHE A 545 8.23 12.16 13.16
N MET A 546 8.92 11.62 12.16
CA MET A 546 10.38 11.61 12.15
C MET A 546 10.94 13.03 12.05
N TYR A 547 10.35 13.90 11.24
CA TYR A 547 10.76 15.30 11.16
C TYR A 547 10.62 15.99 12.53
N GLN A 548 9.52 15.80 13.23
CA GLN A 548 9.27 16.48 14.50
C GLN A 548 10.26 16.09 15.61
N PHE A 549 10.66 14.80 15.65
CA PHE A 549 11.39 14.24 16.78
C PHE A 549 12.88 13.99 16.53
N ARG A 550 13.36 14.14 15.29
CA ARG A 550 14.77 13.97 14.94
C ARG A 550 15.70 15.00 15.57
#